data_AF-A0A5F7ZZV0-F1
#
_entry.id   AF-A0A5F7ZZV0-F1
#
_cell.length_a   1.000
_cell.length_b   1.000
_cell.length_c   1.000
_cell.angle_alpha   90.00
_cell.angle_beta   90.00
_cell.angle_gamma   90.00
#
_symmetry.space_group_name_H-M   'P 1'
#
loop_
_entity.id
_entity.type
_entity.pdbx_description
1 polymer ?
#
loop_
_entity_poly.entity_id
_entity_poly.type
_entity_poly.pdbx_seq_one_letter_code
_entity_poly.pdbx_strand_id
1 'polypeptide(L)'
;MRVAGISLAYSSVQDVQKFARLSAQLTHASSLGYNGAILQALAVHLALQGESSSKHFLKQLLGHMEELEGDAQSVLDARELGMEEHPYSSRLKKIGELLDQASVTREEVVSELGNGIAAFESVPTAIYCFLRCMEPDPEIPSAFNSLQRTLIYSISLGGDTDTIATMAGAIAGAYYGMDQVPESWQQSCEGYEETDILAQSLHRVFQKSL
;
A
#
# COMPACT_ATOMS: atom_id res chain seq x y z
N MET A 1 -4.47 4.40 -5.22
CA MET A 1 -4.59 5.70 -4.51
C MET A 1 -5.78 5.84 -3.55
N ARG A 2 -7.04 5.56 -3.92
CA ARG A 2 -8.23 6.02 -3.13
C ARG A 2 -9.01 4.95 -2.34
N VAL A 3 -8.40 3.80 -2.06
CA VAL A 3 -9.12 2.60 -1.57
C VAL A 3 -9.03 2.40 -0.05
N ALA A 4 -8.16 3.14 0.65
CA ALA A 4 -7.89 2.93 2.07
C ALA A 4 -9.15 3.01 2.97
N GLY A 5 -10.11 3.87 2.62
CA GLY A 5 -11.39 3.99 3.33
C GLY A 5 -12.22 2.70 3.35
N ILE A 6 -12.05 1.79 2.38
CA ILE A 6 -12.71 0.48 2.38
C ILE A 6 -12.23 -0.34 3.58
N SER A 7 -10.92 -0.39 3.82
CA SER A 7 -10.32 -1.16 4.91
C SER A 7 -10.61 -0.60 6.29
N LEU A 8 -10.94 0.70 6.36
CA LEU A 8 -11.43 1.33 7.60
C LEU A 8 -12.90 1.03 7.88
N ALA A 9 -13.71 0.79 6.84
CA ALA A 9 -15.14 0.54 6.96
C ALA A 9 -15.49 -0.96 7.14
N TYR A 10 -14.68 -1.87 6.60
CA TYR A 10 -14.95 -3.30 6.61
C TYR A 10 -13.84 -4.08 7.33
N SER A 11 -14.24 -4.92 8.29
CA SER A 11 -13.33 -5.70 9.13
C SER A 11 -13.06 -7.12 8.63
N SER A 12 -13.88 -7.65 7.71
CA SER A 12 -13.64 -8.98 7.12
C SER A 12 -12.81 -8.85 5.85
N VAL A 13 -11.80 -9.72 5.69
CA VAL A 13 -10.97 -9.77 4.49
C VAL A 13 -11.82 -9.98 3.22
N GLN A 14 -12.89 -10.77 3.32
CA GLN A 14 -13.83 -11.00 2.21
C GLN A 14 -14.50 -9.70 1.75
N ASP A 15 -15.01 -8.89 2.68
CA ASP A 15 -15.65 -7.62 2.35
C ASP A 15 -14.63 -6.58 1.87
N VAL A 16 -13.44 -6.54 2.47
CA VAL A 16 -12.34 -5.66 2.01
C VAL A 16 -12.04 -5.95 0.54
N GLN A 17 -11.82 -7.21 0.16
CA GLN A 17 -11.57 -7.56 -1.25
C GLN A 17 -12.76 -7.24 -2.15
N LYS A 18 -13.98 -7.60 -1.72
CA LYS A 18 -15.21 -7.37 -2.50
C LYS A 18 -15.44 -5.89 -2.78
N PHE A 19 -15.40 -5.04 -1.76
CA PHE A 19 -15.71 -3.62 -1.91
C PHE A 19 -14.53 -2.81 -2.45
N ALA A 20 -13.28 -3.23 -2.24
CA ALA A 20 -12.13 -2.67 -2.95
C ALA A 20 -12.25 -2.91 -4.46
N ARG A 21 -12.62 -4.13 -4.87
CA ARG A 21 -12.89 -4.46 -6.28
C ARG A 21 -14.01 -3.59 -6.86
N LEU A 22 -15.19 -3.60 -6.24
CA LEU A 22 -16.37 -2.89 -6.75
C LEU A 22 -16.14 -1.38 -6.83
N SER A 23 -15.49 -0.78 -5.83
CA SER A 23 -15.18 0.65 -5.85
C SER A 23 -14.14 1.02 -6.91
N ALA A 24 -13.15 0.16 -7.15
CA ALA A 24 -12.16 0.38 -8.21
C ALA A 24 -12.79 0.25 -9.60
N GLN A 25 -13.68 -0.72 -9.80
CA GLN A 25 -14.37 -0.99 -11.07
C GLN A 25 -15.24 0.18 -11.57
N LEU A 26 -15.57 1.15 -10.72
CA LEU A 26 -16.22 2.39 -11.15
C LEU A 26 -15.38 3.18 -12.16
N THR A 27 -14.04 3.04 -12.15
CA THR A 27 -13.18 3.71 -13.14
C THR A 27 -12.04 2.85 -13.68
N HIS A 28 -11.77 1.67 -13.10
CA HIS A 28 -10.72 0.74 -13.52
C HIS A 28 -11.32 -0.64 -13.73
N ALA A 29 -11.80 -0.88 -14.96
CA ALA A 29 -12.48 -2.14 -15.30
C ALA A 29 -11.51 -3.32 -15.50
N SER A 30 -10.24 -3.04 -15.86
CA SER A 30 -9.19 -4.06 -15.97
C SER A 30 -8.75 -4.57 -14.60
N SER A 31 -8.51 -5.88 -14.49
CA SER A 31 -7.94 -6.54 -13.31
C SER A 31 -6.60 -5.97 -12.91
N LEU A 32 -5.78 -5.54 -13.87
CA LEU A 32 -4.53 -4.86 -13.55
C LEU A 32 -4.75 -3.60 -12.71
N GLY A 33 -5.87 -2.91 -12.88
CA GLY A 33 -6.26 -1.78 -12.05
C GLY A 33 -6.91 -2.19 -10.72
N TYR A 34 -7.98 -3.00 -10.79
CA TYR A 34 -8.74 -3.31 -9.57
C TYR A 34 -8.04 -4.30 -8.63
N ASN A 35 -7.18 -5.19 -9.12
CA ASN A 35 -6.36 -6.06 -8.25
C ASN A 35 -5.32 -5.25 -7.48
N GLY A 36 -4.79 -4.17 -8.04
CA GLY A 36 -3.94 -3.22 -7.31
C GLY A 36 -4.70 -2.49 -6.20
N ALA A 37 -5.96 -2.13 -6.45
CA ALA A 37 -6.81 -1.56 -5.41
C ALA A 37 -7.11 -2.58 -4.29
N ILE A 38 -7.37 -3.85 -4.64
CA ILE A 38 -7.54 -4.92 -3.64
C ILE A 38 -6.27 -5.10 -2.82
N LEU A 39 -5.10 -5.20 -3.46
CA LEU A 39 -3.81 -5.35 -2.79
C LEU A 39 -3.53 -4.20 -1.82
N GLN A 40 -3.73 -2.95 -2.25
CA GLN A 40 -3.58 -1.79 -1.38
C GLN A 40 -4.54 -1.82 -0.20
N ALA A 41 -5.79 -2.23 -0.41
CA ALA A 41 -6.78 -2.33 0.66
C ALA A 41 -6.38 -3.42 1.68
N LEU A 42 -5.91 -4.57 1.21
CA LEU A 42 -5.41 -5.65 2.07
C LEU A 42 -4.18 -5.23 2.87
N ALA A 43 -3.25 -4.47 2.28
CA ALA A 43 -2.08 -3.94 2.99
C ALA A 43 -2.50 -2.99 4.12
N VAL A 44 -3.43 -2.07 3.88
CA VAL A 44 -4.00 -1.21 4.94
C VAL A 44 -4.71 -2.05 6.00
N HIS A 45 -5.45 -3.09 5.60
CA HIS A 45 -6.17 -3.97 6.51
C HIS A 45 -5.22 -4.73 7.46
N LEU A 46 -4.10 -5.26 6.96
CA LEU A 46 -3.07 -5.91 7.79
C LEU A 46 -2.36 -4.90 8.70
N ALA A 47 -2.09 -3.70 8.20
CA ALA A 47 -1.50 -2.63 9.00
C ALA A 47 -2.37 -2.25 10.21
N LEU A 48 -3.70 -2.15 10.03
CA LEU A 48 -4.66 -1.89 11.12
C LEU A 48 -4.67 -2.99 12.20
N GLN A 49 -4.24 -4.20 11.87
CA GLN A 49 -4.12 -5.32 12.81
C GLN A 49 -2.80 -5.31 13.58
N GLY A 50 -1.88 -4.39 13.27
CA GLY A 50 -0.58 -4.30 13.92
C GLY A 50 0.39 -5.42 13.54
N GLU A 51 0.26 -6.01 12.35
CA GLU A 51 1.20 -7.04 11.89
C GLU A 51 2.62 -6.49 11.73
N SER A 52 3.50 -6.84 12.68
CA SER A 52 4.88 -6.31 12.75
C SER A 52 5.90 -7.13 11.97
N SER A 53 5.58 -8.35 11.57
CA SER A 53 6.49 -9.20 10.80
C SER A 53 6.31 -8.93 9.30
N SER A 54 7.30 -8.29 8.69
CA SER A 54 7.34 -8.08 7.23
C SER A 54 7.14 -9.38 6.45
N LYS A 55 7.73 -10.48 6.92
CA LYS A 55 7.57 -11.81 6.34
C LYS A 55 6.14 -12.34 6.43
N HIS A 56 5.47 -12.17 7.58
CA HIS A 56 4.07 -12.57 7.72
C HIS A 56 3.15 -11.68 6.88
N PHE A 57 3.38 -10.36 6.90
CA PHE A 57 2.67 -9.37 6.11
C PHE A 57 2.70 -9.72 4.61
N LEU A 58 3.89 -9.97 4.06
CA LEU A 58 4.04 -10.38 2.66
C LEU A 58 3.40 -11.73 2.36
N LYS A 59 3.52 -12.71 3.27
CA LYS A 59 2.91 -14.03 3.07
C LYS A 59 1.38 -13.94 2.97
N GLN A 60 0.74 -13.12 3.80
CA GLN A 60 -0.71 -12.92 3.77
C GLN A 60 -1.14 -12.25 2.46
N LEU A 61 -0.46 -11.18 2.06
CA LEU A 61 -0.76 -10.51 0.79
C LEU A 61 -0.55 -11.43 -0.42
N LEU A 62 0.57 -12.16 -0.45
CA LEU A 62 0.89 -13.08 -1.53
C LEU A 62 -0.17 -14.19 -1.66
N GLY A 63 -0.60 -14.78 -0.54
CA GLY A 63 -1.64 -15.80 -0.55
C GLY A 63 -2.95 -15.32 -1.19
N HIS A 64 -3.37 -14.09 -0.89
CA HIS A 64 -4.54 -13.50 -1.54
C HIS A 64 -4.31 -13.17 -3.01
N MET A 65 -3.15 -12.61 -3.37
CA MET A 65 -2.87 -12.26 -4.76
C MET A 65 -2.72 -13.48 -5.66
N GLU A 66 -2.16 -14.58 -5.18
CA GLU A 66 -2.07 -15.83 -5.96
C GLU A 66 -3.47 -16.41 -6.26
N GLU A 67 -4.42 -16.31 -5.32
CA GLU A 67 -5.82 -16.69 -5.56
C GLU A 67 -6.49 -15.76 -6.58
N LEU A 68 -6.30 -14.44 -6.42
CA LEU A 68 -6.94 -13.43 -7.26
C LEU A 68 -6.41 -13.41 -8.70
N GLU A 69 -5.10 -13.56 -8.88
CA GLU A 69 -4.45 -13.59 -10.19
C GLU A 69 -4.56 -14.95 -10.88
N GLY A 70 -5.03 -15.99 -10.17
CA GLY A 70 -5.39 -17.28 -10.76
C GLY A 70 -6.70 -17.27 -11.55
N ASP A 71 -7.49 -16.19 -11.47
CA ASP A 71 -8.71 -16.01 -12.24
C ASP A 71 -8.42 -15.86 -13.75
N ALA A 72 -9.23 -16.51 -14.59
CA ALA A 72 -9.03 -16.53 -16.03
C ALA A 72 -9.08 -15.14 -16.68
N GLN A 73 -9.94 -14.23 -16.19
CA GLN A 73 -10.00 -12.87 -16.70
C GLN A 73 -8.76 -12.08 -16.30
N SER A 74 -8.24 -12.30 -15.07
CA SER A 74 -6.99 -11.67 -14.63
C SER A 74 -5.81 -12.03 -15.52
N VAL A 75 -5.68 -13.31 -15.89
CA VAL A 75 -4.63 -13.79 -16.80
C VAL A 75 -4.79 -13.19 -18.20
N LEU A 76 -6.02 -13.10 -18.70
CA LEU A 76 -6.29 -12.50 -20.02
C LEU A 76 -5.91 -11.01 -20.07
N ASP A 77 -6.35 -10.23 -19.09
CA ASP A 77 -6.05 -8.80 -19.02
C ASP A 77 -4.53 -8.53 -18.96
N ALA A 78 -3.77 -9.35 -18.22
CA ALA A 78 -2.32 -9.25 -18.15
C ALA A 78 -1.66 -9.54 -19.50
N ARG A 79 -2.08 -10.62 -20.17
CA ARG A 79 -1.57 -11.01 -21.49
C ARG A 79 -1.87 -9.97 -22.57
N GLU A 80 -3.05 -9.34 -22.53
CA GLU A 80 -3.42 -8.29 -23.49
C GLU A 80 -2.46 -7.10 -23.48
N LEU A 81 -1.85 -6.82 -22.32
CA LEU A 81 -0.86 -5.74 -22.16
C LEU A 81 0.59 -6.23 -22.24
N GLY A 82 0.82 -7.50 -22.63
CA GLY A 82 2.16 -8.08 -22.73
C GLY A 82 2.87 -8.20 -21.37
N MET A 83 2.11 -8.21 -20.28
CA MET A 83 2.61 -8.33 -18.92
C MET A 83 2.77 -9.80 -18.52
N GLU A 84 3.58 -10.06 -17.50
CA GLU A 84 3.57 -11.34 -16.79
C GLU A 84 2.16 -11.62 -16.23
N GLU A 85 1.75 -12.90 -16.19
CA GLU A 85 0.37 -13.31 -15.85
C GLU A 85 -0.02 -13.02 -14.39
N HIS A 86 0.97 -12.94 -13.49
CA HIS A 86 0.79 -12.70 -12.06
C HIS A 86 1.62 -11.49 -11.59
N PRO A 87 1.37 -10.29 -12.14
CA PRO A 87 2.25 -9.13 -11.96
C PRO A 87 2.39 -8.67 -10.51
N TYR A 88 1.37 -8.85 -9.67
CA TYR A 88 1.40 -8.52 -8.25
C TYR A 88 2.11 -9.59 -7.43
N SER A 89 1.77 -10.87 -7.62
CA SER A 89 2.41 -11.98 -6.90
C SER A 89 3.91 -12.06 -7.18
N SER A 90 4.32 -11.82 -8.43
CA SER A 90 5.73 -11.74 -8.84
C SER A 90 6.47 -10.62 -8.09
N ARG A 91 5.89 -9.41 -8.04
CA ARG A 91 6.50 -8.29 -7.31
C ARG A 91 6.49 -8.48 -5.81
N LEU A 92 5.47 -9.09 -5.22
CA LEU A 92 5.45 -9.41 -3.78
C LEU A 92 6.59 -10.38 -3.41
N LYS A 93 6.94 -11.33 -4.28
CA LYS A 93 8.11 -12.20 -4.09
C LYS A 93 9.41 -11.40 -4.15
N LYS A 94 9.56 -10.51 -5.14
CA LYS A 94 10.71 -9.60 -5.24
C LYS A 94 10.85 -8.68 -4.02
N ILE A 95 9.75 -8.21 -3.45
CA ILE A 95 9.79 -7.42 -2.21
C ILE A 95 10.41 -8.22 -1.07
N GLY A 96 10.08 -9.50 -0.94
CA GLY A 96 10.72 -10.39 0.04
C GLY A 96 12.23 -10.50 -0.19
N GLU A 97 12.66 -10.67 -1.44
CA GLU A 97 14.08 -10.72 -1.82
C GLU A 97 14.81 -9.41 -1.49
N LEU A 98 14.23 -8.26 -1.85
CA LEU A 98 14.81 -6.94 -1.60
C LEU A 98 14.94 -6.64 -0.10
N LEU A 99 13.96 -7.04 0.72
CA LEU A 99 14.01 -6.83 2.17
C LEU A 99 15.07 -7.68 2.88
N ASP A 100 15.45 -8.84 2.31
CA ASP A 100 16.50 -9.71 2.85
C ASP A 100 17.92 -9.21 2.50
N GLN A 101 18.05 -8.26 1.58
CA GLN A 101 19.34 -7.69 1.19
C GLN A 101 19.83 -6.65 2.21
N ALA A 102 21.13 -6.68 2.51
CA ALA A 102 21.76 -5.72 3.42
C ALA A 102 21.78 -4.28 2.88
N SER A 103 21.80 -4.12 1.56
CA SER A 103 21.80 -2.83 0.87
C SER A 103 21.17 -2.99 -0.49
N VAL A 104 20.19 -2.15 -0.80
CA VAL A 104 19.49 -2.10 -2.10
C VAL A 104 19.49 -0.64 -2.56
N THR A 105 19.88 -0.38 -3.80
CA THR A 105 19.83 0.98 -4.35
C THR A 105 18.42 1.36 -4.75
N ARG A 106 18.12 2.66 -4.82
CA ARG A 106 16.80 3.14 -5.27
C ARG A 106 16.53 2.75 -6.72
N GLU A 107 17.57 2.74 -7.55
CA GLU A 107 17.50 2.32 -8.95
C GLU A 107 17.13 0.85 -9.09
N GLU A 108 17.64 -0.02 -8.21
CA GLU A 108 17.27 -1.44 -8.18
C GLU A 108 15.81 -1.62 -7.76
N VAL A 109 15.36 -0.91 -6.71
CA VAL A 109 13.95 -0.92 -6.29
C VAL A 109 13.03 -0.53 -7.44
N VAL A 110 13.34 0.58 -8.12
CA VAL A 110 12.55 1.08 -9.25
C VAL A 110 12.58 0.10 -10.43
N SER A 111 13.74 -0.51 -10.72
CA SER A 111 13.87 -1.51 -11.78
C SER A 111 13.03 -2.76 -11.51
N GLU A 112 13.00 -3.23 -10.26
CA GLU A 112 12.33 -4.48 -9.89
C GLU A 112 10.83 -4.33 -9.69
N LEU A 113 10.40 -3.22 -9.10
CA LEU A 113 9.01 -3.00 -8.68
C LEU A 113 8.26 -1.98 -9.55
N GLY A 114 8.98 -1.00 -10.09
CA GLY A 114 8.44 0.16 -10.78
C GLY A 114 8.25 1.38 -9.86
N ASN A 115 8.02 2.53 -10.49
CA ASN A 115 7.57 3.76 -9.83
C ASN A 115 6.58 4.55 -10.73
N GLY A 116 5.90 3.84 -11.63
CA GLY A 116 5.02 4.41 -12.65
C GLY A 116 3.57 4.57 -12.21
N ILE A 117 2.75 5.12 -13.10
CA ILE A 117 1.30 5.35 -12.88
C ILE A 117 0.46 4.06 -12.88
N ALA A 118 1.02 2.96 -13.41
CA ALA A 118 0.32 1.69 -13.44
C ALA A 118 0.21 1.13 -12.02
N ALA A 119 -0.95 0.56 -11.67
CA ALA A 119 -1.17 0.05 -10.31
C ALA A 119 -0.17 -1.05 -9.92
N PHE A 120 0.23 -1.90 -10.87
CA PHE A 120 1.25 -2.93 -10.66
C PHE A 120 2.68 -2.37 -10.57
N GLU A 121 2.93 -1.12 -10.96
CA GLU A 121 4.23 -0.44 -10.82
C GLU A 121 4.30 0.50 -9.61
N SER A 122 3.20 0.67 -8.87
CA SER A 122 3.11 1.63 -7.77
C SER A 122 2.65 1.01 -6.45
N VAL A 123 1.65 0.12 -6.46
CA VAL A 123 1.14 -0.51 -5.23
C VAL A 123 2.19 -1.40 -4.56
N PRO A 124 2.91 -2.30 -5.27
CA PRO A 124 3.97 -3.09 -4.64
C PRO A 124 5.10 -2.20 -4.10
N THR A 125 5.47 -1.15 -4.84
CA THR A 125 6.50 -0.19 -4.41
C THR A 125 6.11 0.55 -3.13
N ALA A 126 4.84 0.94 -2.99
CA ALA A 126 4.33 1.54 -1.76
C ALA A 126 4.41 0.58 -0.55
N ILE A 127 4.07 -0.70 -0.76
CA ILE A 127 4.19 -1.75 0.26
C ILE A 127 5.66 -1.96 0.65
N TYR A 128 6.56 -2.03 -0.33
CA TYR A 128 8.00 -2.11 -0.08
C TYR A 128 8.49 -0.93 0.78
N CYS A 129 8.12 0.30 0.43
CA CYS A 129 8.52 1.49 1.19
C CYS A 129 8.08 1.40 2.65
N PHE A 130 6.82 0.99 2.90
CA PHE A 130 6.32 0.80 4.26
C PHE A 130 7.16 -0.24 5.03
N LEU A 131 7.35 -1.43 4.46
CA LEU A 131 8.05 -2.53 5.14
C LEU A 131 9.54 -2.20 5.35
N ARG A 132 10.21 -1.63 4.35
CA ARG A 132 11.63 -1.23 4.40
C ARG A 132 11.88 -0.17 5.46
N CYS A 133 10.94 0.75 5.66
CA CYS A 133 11.06 1.85 6.61
C CYS A 133 10.55 1.53 8.02
N MET A 134 10.11 0.29 8.29
CA MET A 134 9.98 -0.21 9.67
C MET A 134 11.33 -0.16 10.39
N GLU A 135 12.41 -0.42 9.65
CA GLU A 135 13.79 -0.33 10.14
C GLU A 135 14.43 1.04 9.85
N PRO A 136 15.46 1.44 10.62
CA PRO A 136 16.22 2.65 10.34
C PRO A 136 16.83 2.65 8.94
N ASP A 137 16.96 3.84 8.36
CA ASP A 137 17.70 4.04 7.12
C ASP A 137 18.88 4.97 7.40
N PRO A 138 20.15 4.57 7.13
CA PRO A 138 21.32 5.41 7.40
C PRO A 138 21.32 6.76 6.67
N GLU A 139 20.61 6.88 5.55
CA GLU A 139 20.52 8.11 4.76
C GLU A 139 19.41 9.05 5.24
N ILE A 140 18.48 8.56 6.07
CA ILE A 140 17.38 9.36 6.62
C ILE A 140 17.71 9.68 8.09
N PRO A 141 17.77 10.97 8.49
CA PRO A 141 18.10 11.35 9.86
C PRO A 141 17.24 10.63 10.91
N SER A 142 17.88 10.11 11.96
CA SER A 142 17.24 9.36 13.04
C SER A 142 16.22 10.16 13.87
N ALA A 143 16.18 11.49 13.69
CA ALA A 143 15.17 12.37 14.26
C ALA A 143 13.77 12.17 13.64
N PHE A 144 13.67 11.61 12.44
CA PHE A 144 12.40 11.30 11.80
C PHE A 144 11.82 9.99 12.33
N ASN A 145 10.54 10.01 12.68
CA ASN A 145 9.79 8.81 13.05
C ASN A 145 9.59 7.88 11.83
N SER A 146 9.07 6.67 12.05
CA SER A 146 8.94 5.67 10.98
C SER A 146 7.93 6.07 9.90
N LEU A 147 6.84 6.75 10.25
CA LEU A 147 5.89 7.29 9.27
C LEU A 147 6.55 8.32 8.34
N GLN A 148 7.26 9.29 8.91
CA GLN A 148 8.01 10.30 8.15
C GLN A 148 9.07 9.64 7.28
N ARG A 149 9.80 8.65 7.80
CA ARG A 149 10.80 7.87 7.05
C ARG A 149 10.18 7.20 5.84
N THR A 150 9.03 6.53 5.99
CA THR A 150 8.29 5.90 4.89
C THR A 150 7.95 6.90 3.79
N LEU A 151 7.41 8.07 4.16
CA LEU A 151 7.05 9.11 3.18
C LEU A 151 8.29 9.66 2.47
N ILE A 152 9.33 10.04 3.21
CA ILE A 152 10.61 10.53 2.66
C ILE A 152 11.19 9.52 1.67
N TYR A 153 11.27 8.26 2.09
CA TYR A 153 11.83 7.19 1.26
C TYR A 153 10.99 6.97 -0.01
N SER A 154 9.66 6.88 0.12
CA SER A 154 8.77 6.69 -1.04
C SER A 154 8.87 7.81 -2.08
N ILE A 155 8.98 9.07 -1.64
CA ILE A 155 9.12 10.22 -2.53
C ILE A 155 10.50 10.19 -3.21
N SER A 156 11.53 9.73 -2.51
CA SER A 156 12.89 9.63 -3.05
C SER A 156 13.05 8.62 -4.19
N LEU A 157 12.09 7.73 -4.39
CA LEU A 157 12.06 6.80 -5.54
C LEU A 157 11.64 7.48 -6.86
N GLY A 158 11.14 8.71 -6.83
CA GLY A 158 10.69 9.43 -8.02
C GLY A 158 9.46 8.80 -8.69
N GLY A 159 9.20 9.20 -9.95
CA GLY A 159 8.05 8.71 -10.71
C GLY A 159 6.72 9.30 -10.24
N ASP A 160 5.70 8.44 -10.07
CA ASP A 160 4.36 8.78 -9.56
C ASP A 160 4.38 8.98 -8.03
N THR A 161 5.17 9.96 -7.60
CA THR A 161 5.53 10.16 -6.18
C THR A 161 4.35 10.42 -5.27
N ASP A 162 3.34 11.18 -5.72
CA ASP A 162 2.15 11.49 -4.95
C ASP A 162 1.29 10.24 -4.70
N THR A 163 1.09 9.42 -5.73
CA THR A 163 0.33 8.18 -5.62
C THR A 163 1.04 7.12 -4.78
N ILE A 164 2.36 6.96 -4.95
CA ILE A 164 3.13 5.99 -4.17
C ILE A 164 3.19 6.43 -2.70
N ALA A 165 3.47 7.71 -2.44
CA ALA A 165 3.55 8.23 -1.07
C ALA A 165 2.18 8.22 -0.36
N THR A 166 1.07 8.52 -1.05
CA THR A 166 -0.26 8.41 -0.43
C THR A 166 -0.62 6.96 -0.07
N MET A 167 -0.22 5.99 -0.91
CA MET A 167 -0.46 4.57 -0.64
C MET A 167 0.43 4.04 0.48
N ALA A 168 1.72 4.38 0.49
CA ALA A 168 2.64 4.00 1.56
C ALA A 168 2.25 4.68 2.89
N GLY A 169 1.86 5.96 2.83
CA GLY A 169 1.37 6.74 3.96
C GLY A 169 0.07 6.20 4.55
N ALA A 170 -0.86 5.70 3.73
CA ALA A 170 -2.07 5.05 4.22
C ALA A 170 -1.78 3.77 5.01
N ILE A 171 -0.81 2.96 4.53
CA ILE A 171 -0.38 1.74 5.24
C ILE A 171 0.36 2.11 6.53
N ALA A 172 1.33 3.02 6.45
CA ALA A 172 2.12 3.47 7.60
C ALA A 172 1.25 4.17 8.65
N GLY A 173 0.31 5.04 8.25
CA GLY A 173 -0.61 5.73 9.15
C GLY A 173 -1.56 4.77 9.86
N ALA A 174 -2.05 3.74 9.16
CA ALA A 174 -2.85 2.68 9.77
C ALA A 174 -2.05 1.87 10.82
N TYR A 175 -0.77 1.63 10.55
CA TYR A 175 0.10 0.83 11.42
C TYR A 175 0.62 1.62 12.64
N TYR A 176 1.13 2.84 12.42
CA TYR A 176 1.77 3.66 13.45
C TYR A 176 0.80 4.56 14.21
N GLY A 177 -0.39 4.82 13.65
CA GLY A 177 -1.39 5.68 14.24
C GLY A 177 -1.05 7.18 14.21
N MET A 178 -1.96 7.99 14.77
CA MET A 178 -1.82 9.45 14.82
C MET A 178 -0.62 9.92 15.64
N ASP A 179 -0.09 9.10 16.55
CA ASP A 179 1.10 9.43 17.33
C ASP A 179 2.34 9.70 16.45
N GLN A 180 2.39 9.12 15.25
CA GLN A 180 3.48 9.36 14.30
C GLN A 180 3.13 10.35 13.20
N VAL A 181 1.94 10.97 13.22
CA VAL A 181 1.56 12.05 12.30
C VAL A 181 1.97 13.39 12.94
N PRO A 182 3.08 14.02 12.51
CA PRO A 182 3.52 15.26 13.12
C PRO A 182 2.57 16.40 12.75
N GLU A 183 2.16 17.19 13.74
CA GLU A 183 1.27 18.34 13.55
C GLU A 183 1.79 19.30 12.45
N SER A 184 3.10 19.57 12.44
CA SER A 184 3.73 20.45 11.44
C SER A 184 3.57 19.95 10.01
N TRP A 185 3.52 18.63 9.80
CA TRP A 185 3.32 18.04 8.47
C TRP A 185 1.83 18.01 8.13
N GLN A 186 0.99 17.56 9.06
CA GLN A 186 -0.45 17.48 8.86
C GLN A 186 -1.06 18.87 8.55
N GLN A 187 -0.72 19.90 9.33
CA GLN A 187 -1.24 21.26 9.16
C GLN A 187 -0.72 21.96 7.89
N SER A 188 0.30 21.40 7.25
CA SER A 188 0.79 21.89 5.95
C SER A 188 -0.05 21.37 4.77
N CYS A 189 -0.92 20.38 4.99
CA CYS A 189 -1.79 19.82 3.96
C CYS A 189 -3.12 20.60 3.87
N GLU A 190 -3.52 20.97 2.66
CA GLU A 190 -4.86 21.50 2.39
C GLU A 190 -5.93 20.51 2.85
N GLY A 191 -6.95 20.99 3.57
CA GLY A 191 -8.08 20.16 4.00
C GLY A 191 -7.75 19.13 5.10
N TYR A 192 -6.66 19.30 5.86
CA TYR A 192 -6.29 18.34 6.90
C TYR A 192 -7.36 18.20 8.00
N GLU A 193 -8.05 19.29 8.37
CA GLU A 193 -9.14 19.26 9.36
C GLU A 193 -10.34 18.45 8.85
N GLU A 194 -10.70 18.61 7.57
CA GLU A 194 -11.76 17.82 6.94
C GLU A 194 -11.38 16.33 6.88
N THR A 195 -10.12 16.04 6.54
CA THR A 195 -9.58 14.67 6.53
C THR A 195 -9.71 14.01 7.90
N ASP A 196 -9.36 14.74 8.98
CA ASP A 196 -9.49 14.24 10.35
C ASP A 196 -10.97 14.02 10.74
N ILE A 197 -11.86 14.95 10.38
CA ILE A 197 -13.31 14.80 10.61
C ILE A 197 -13.87 13.57 9.89
N LEU A 198 -13.46 13.33 8.63
CA LEU A 198 -13.87 12.16 7.86
C LEU A 198 -13.36 10.86 8.49
N ALA A 199 -12.11 10.82 8.96
CA ALA A 199 -11.55 9.67 9.66
C ALA A 199 -12.30 9.36 10.96
N GLN A 200 -12.56 10.39 11.79
CA GLN A 200 -13.37 10.23 13.01
C GLN A 200 -14.80 9.76 12.70
N SER A 201 -15.38 10.23 11.59
CA SER A 201 -16.72 9.83 11.17
C SER A 201 -16.77 8.36 10.73
N LEU A 202 -15.78 7.89 9.97
CA LEU A 202 -15.63 6.46 9.65
C LEU A 202 -15.54 5.62 10.94
N HIS A 203 -14.69 6.02 11.87
CA HIS A 203 -14.53 5.32 13.15
C HIS A 203 -15.85 5.26 13.94
N ARG A 204 -16.59 6.37 14.05
CA ARG A 204 -17.90 6.42 14.74
C ARG A 204 -18.96 5.54 14.09
N VAL A 205 -18.96 5.43 12.77
CA VAL A 205 -19.99 4.68 12.03
C VAL A 205 -19.68 3.18 12.01
N PHE A 206 -18.42 2.80 11.73
CA PHE A 206 -18.06 1.43 11.39
C PHE A 206 -17.31 0.68 12.50
N GLN A 207 -16.52 1.36 13.32
CA GLN A 207 -15.59 0.70 14.26
C GLN A 207 -16.09 0.65 15.70
N LYS A 208 -17.22 1.31 16.01
CA LYS A 208 -17.83 1.48 17.35
C LYS A 208 -17.25 0.57 18.44
N SER A 209 -16.42 1.13 19.31
CA SER A 209 -16.14 0.53 20.61
C SER A 209 -17.41 0.63 21.47
N LEU A 210 -17.87 -0.48 22.04
CA LEU A 210 -18.83 -0.49 23.16
C LEU A 210 -18.29 0.30 24.35
#